data_AF-A0A160VRX5-F1
#
_entry.id   AF-A0A160VRX5-F1
#
_cell.length_a   1.000
_cell.length_b   1.000
_cell.length_c   1.000
_cell.angle_alpha   90.00
_cell.angle_beta   90.00
_cell.angle_gamma   90.00
#
_symmetry.space_group_name_H-M   'P 1'
#
loop_
_entity.id
_entity.type
_entity.pdbx_description
1 polymer ?
#
loop_
_entity_poly.entity_id
_entity_poly.type
_entity_poly.pdbx_seq_one_letter_code
_entity_poly.pdbx_strand_id
1 'polypeptide(L)'
;MLGTILSLVIIGLALVVVLHRDFLASLITYGLVSLAFILLLLLLKAPDVALSAIVVGALVTGLFIFAYESTGESGKVELWKGIFLLPLLALFLRYKVEPRTFTYNAYISHWSMKNLVTEILAGWRLYDSIGEAMILFSAALGFSLILRRDRK
;
A
#
# COMPACT_ATOMS: atom_id res chain seq x y z
N MET A 1 12.78 -15.20 -12.20
CA MET A 1 14.06 -14.50 -11.97
C MET A 1 13.85 -13.00 -11.84
N LEU A 2 13.25 -12.31 -12.81
CA LEU A 2 13.01 -10.86 -12.75
C LEU A 2 12.21 -10.42 -11.49
N GLY A 3 11.13 -11.13 -11.14
CA GLY A 3 10.32 -10.79 -9.95
C GLY A 3 11.08 -10.93 -8.63
N THR A 4 11.96 -11.93 -8.52
CA THR A 4 12.83 -12.11 -7.35
C THR A 4 13.85 -10.98 -7.23
N ILE A 5 14.48 -10.62 -8.36
CA ILE A 5 15.42 -9.49 -8.41
C ILE A 5 14.72 -8.20 -7.99
N LEU A 6 13.54 -7.94 -8.55
CA LEU A 6 12.75 -6.75 -8.23
C LEU A 6 12.33 -6.72 -6.76
N SER A 7 11.99 -7.87 -6.18
CA SER A 7 11.69 -7.98 -4.74
C SER A 7 12.91 -7.63 -3.87
N LEU A 8 14.11 -8.08 -4.24
CA LEU A 8 15.34 -7.71 -3.54
C LEU A 8 15.65 -6.21 -3.68
N VAL A 9 15.41 -5.62 -4.86
CA VAL A 9 15.53 -4.18 -5.09
C VAL A 9 14.57 -3.39 -4.19
N ILE A 10 13.30 -3.82 -4.11
CA ILE A 10 12.29 -3.21 -3.22
C ILE A 10 12.77 -3.22 -1.77
N ILE A 11 13.29 -4.36 -1.28
CA ILE A 11 13.83 -4.47 0.08
C ILE A 11 15.01 -3.50 0.28
N GLY A 12 15.94 -3.45 -0.67
CA GLY A 12 17.08 -2.52 -0.62
C GLY A 12 16.65 -1.05 -0.57
N LEU A 13 15.73 -0.64 -1.44
CA LEU A 13 15.19 0.71 -1.45
C LEU A 13 14.41 1.03 -0.16
N ALA A 14 13.64 0.09 0.37
CA ALA A 14 12.93 0.26 1.64
C ALA A 14 13.89 0.46 2.82
N LEU A 15 15.03 -0.24 2.85
CA LEU A 15 16.09 -0.01 3.83
C LEU A 15 16.65 1.41 3.69
N VAL A 16 16.89 1.90 2.47
CA VAL A 16 17.33 3.27 2.24
C VAL A 16 16.29 4.27 2.75
N VAL A 17 14.99 4.08 2.47
CA VAL A 17 13.91 4.96 2.98
C VAL A 17 13.96 5.08 4.50
N VAL A 18 14.22 3.99 5.21
CA VAL A 18 14.22 3.97 6.69
C VAL A 18 15.51 4.55 7.28
N LEU A 19 16.65 4.31 6.63
CA LEU A 19 17.97 4.69 7.14
C LEU A 19 18.40 6.11 6.75
N HIS A 20 17.81 6.68 5.70
CA HIS A 20 18.17 8.00 5.22
C HIS A 20 17.70 9.09 6.19
N ARG A 21 18.57 10.05 6.48
CA ARG A 21 18.28 11.12 7.46
C ARG A 21 17.47 12.27 6.86
N ASP A 22 17.69 12.54 5.58
CA ASP A 22 16.94 13.55 4.83
C ASP A 22 15.56 13.00 4.45
N PHE A 23 14.51 13.73 4.81
CA PHE A 23 13.13 13.40 4.51
C PHE A 23 12.83 13.43 3.00
N LEU A 24 13.30 14.45 2.27
CA LEU A 24 13.04 14.57 0.83
C LEU A 24 13.68 13.41 0.07
N ALA A 25 14.91 13.05 0.41
CA ALA A 25 15.58 11.89 -0.18
C ALA A 25 14.85 10.57 0.16
N SER A 26 14.36 10.44 1.40
CA SER A 26 13.54 9.28 1.83
C SER A 26 12.24 9.21 1.03
N LEU A 27 11.59 10.35 0.78
CA LEU A 27 10.34 10.44 0.03
C LEU A 27 10.53 10.11 -1.46
N ILE A 28 11.60 10.61 -2.08
CA ILE A 28 11.96 10.27 -3.47
C ILE A 28 12.22 8.76 -3.58
N THR A 29 12.96 8.20 -2.62
CA THR A 29 13.25 6.76 -2.58
C THR A 29 11.97 5.94 -2.34
N TYR A 30 11.03 6.43 -1.53
CA TYR A 30 9.72 5.82 -1.35
C TYR A 30 8.91 5.81 -2.66
N GLY A 31 9.00 6.86 -3.46
CA GLY A 31 8.45 6.87 -4.82
C GLY A 31 9.02 5.75 -5.70
N LEU A 32 10.33 5.49 -5.62
CA LEU A 32 10.97 4.39 -6.33
C LEU A 32 10.53 3.01 -5.81
N VAL A 33 10.34 2.87 -4.48
CA VAL A 33 9.75 1.65 -3.88
C VAL A 33 8.36 1.40 -4.45
N SER A 34 7.51 2.43 -4.50
CA SER A 34 6.16 2.34 -5.05
C SER A 34 6.17 1.94 -6.53
N LEU A 35 7.03 2.57 -7.35
CA LEU A 35 7.20 2.22 -8.75
C LEU A 35 7.65 0.77 -8.95
N ALA A 36 8.66 0.32 -8.19
CA ALA A 36 9.14 -1.05 -8.24
C ALA A 36 8.05 -2.05 -7.82
N PHE A 37 7.23 -1.71 -6.83
CA PHE A 37 6.09 -2.51 -6.42
C PHE A 37 5.02 -2.62 -7.52
N ILE A 38 4.70 -1.52 -8.22
CA ILE A 38 3.79 -1.53 -9.36
C ILE A 38 4.30 -2.45 -10.48
N LEU A 39 5.60 -2.38 -10.80
CA LEU A 39 6.22 -3.28 -11.78
C LEU A 39 6.15 -4.75 -11.35
N LEU A 40 6.28 -5.03 -10.04
CA LEU A 40 6.13 -6.37 -9.50
C LEU A 40 4.69 -6.87 -9.67
N LEU A 41 3.69 -6.04 -9.39
CA LEU A 41 2.27 -6.39 -9.57
C LEU A 41 1.94 -6.70 -11.04
N LEU A 42 2.47 -5.91 -11.98
CA LEU A 42 2.30 -6.18 -13.41
C LEU A 42 2.95 -7.50 -13.82
N LEU A 43 4.14 -7.82 -13.28
CA LEU A 43 4.79 -9.11 -13.52
C LEU A 43 3.98 -10.28 -12.94
N LEU A 44 3.30 -10.06 -11.82
CA LEU A 44 2.37 -11.02 -11.20
C LEU A 44 1.00 -11.09 -11.90
N LYS A 45 0.82 -10.38 -13.03
CA LYS A 45 -0.45 -10.33 -13.78
C LYS A 45 -1.62 -9.77 -12.97
N ALA A 46 -1.35 -8.80 -12.10
CA ALA A 46 -2.36 -8.10 -11.29
C ALA A 46 -2.53 -6.63 -11.74
N PRO A 47 -3.04 -6.36 -12.95
CA PRO A 47 -3.11 -5.00 -13.51
C PRO A 47 -4.08 -4.08 -12.74
N ASP A 48 -5.23 -4.59 -12.28
CA ASP A 48 -6.20 -3.79 -11.53
C ASP A 48 -5.61 -3.32 -10.19
N VAL A 49 -4.90 -4.21 -9.50
CA VAL A 49 -4.18 -3.89 -8.26
C VAL A 49 -3.04 -2.90 -8.53
N ALA A 50 -2.30 -3.07 -9.63
CA ALA A 50 -1.25 -2.14 -10.02
C ALA A 50 -1.79 -0.71 -10.28
N LEU A 51 -2.96 -0.58 -10.94
CA LEU A 51 -3.60 0.71 -11.17
C LEU A 51 -4.00 1.39 -9.85
N SER A 52 -4.60 0.64 -8.92
CA SER A 52 -4.92 1.18 -7.59
C SER A 52 -3.67 1.60 -6.82
N ALA A 53 -2.57 0.83 -6.90
CA ALA A 53 -1.32 1.15 -6.22
C ALA A 53 -0.68 2.44 -6.74
N ILE A 54 -0.80 2.73 -8.04
CA ILE A 54 -0.37 4.02 -8.62
C ILE A 54 -1.12 5.18 -7.97
N VAL A 55 -2.45 5.10 -7.91
CA VAL A 55 -3.29 6.18 -7.36
C VAL A 55 -3.02 6.38 -5.87
N VAL A 56 -3.01 5.29 -5.09
CA VAL A 56 -2.75 5.33 -3.65
C VAL A 56 -1.34 5.85 -3.37
N GLY A 57 -0.33 5.39 -4.12
CA GLY A 57 1.05 5.82 -3.97
C GLY A 57 1.21 7.33 -4.21
N ALA A 58 0.56 7.88 -5.24
CA ALA A 58 0.58 9.31 -5.52
C ALA A 58 -0.12 10.12 -4.41
N LEU A 59 -1.28 9.67 -3.94
CA LEU A 59 -2.03 10.34 -2.88
C LEU A 59 -1.25 10.37 -1.56
N VAL A 60 -0.67 9.24 -1.16
CA VAL A 60 0.14 9.13 0.07
C VAL A 60 1.40 9.99 -0.02
N THR A 61 2.08 9.99 -1.17
CA THR A 61 3.25 10.85 -1.38
C THR A 61 2.88 12.32 -1.28
N GLY A 62 1.78 12.75 -1.91
CA GLY A 62 1.29 14.12 -1.79
C GLY A 62 0.91 14.51 -0.36
N LEU A 63 0.30 13.59 0.40
CA LEU A 63 -0.01 13.81 1.81
C LEU A 63 1.25 13.98 2.66
N PHE A 64 2.30 13.19 2.38
CA PHE A 64 3.59 13.34 3.07
C PHE A 64 4.26 14.68 2.76
N ILE A 65 4.21 15.16 1.51
CA ILE A 65 4.71 16.49 1.15
C ILE A 65 3.94 17.56 1.93
N PHE A 66 2.61 17.51 1.90
CA PHE A 66 1.75 18.45 2.61
C PHE A 66 2.04 18.48 4.12
N ALA A 67 2.17 17.30 4.74
CA ALA A 67 2.47 17.19 6.17
C ALA A 67 3.87 17.71 6.50
N TYR A 68 4.86 17.46 5.65
CA TYR A 68 6.22 17.95 5.82
C TYR A 68 6.29 19.47 5.72
N GLU A 69 5.66 20.06 4.71
CA GLU A 69 5.57 21.52 4.56
C GLU A 69 4.83 22.17 5.74
N SER A 70 3.79 21.52 6.27
CA SER A 70 2.99 22.04 7.37
C SER A 70 3.69 21.98 8.73
N THR A 71 4.63 21.05 8.92
CA THR A 71 5.31 20.85 10.21
C THR A 71 6.71 21.47 10.23
N GLY A 72 7.44 21.46 9.11
CA GLY A 72 8.81 21.98 9.02
C GLY A 72 9.82 21.25 9.92
N GLU A 73 9.42 20.17 10.59
CA GLU A 73 10.25 19.43 11.54
C GLU A 73 10.78 18.14 10.91
N SER A 74 12.10 17.96 11.00
CA SER A 74 12.73 16.66 10.77
C SER A 74 12.66 15.86 12.07
N GLY A 75 11.61 15.05 12.21
CA GLY A 75 11.49 14.14 13.34
C GLY A 75 12.71 13.22 13.45
N LYS A 76 13.33 13.14 14.62
CA LYS A 76 14.42 12.18 14.87
C LYS A 76 13.84 10.77 14.97
N VAL A 77 14.13 9.93 13.98
CA VAL A 77 13.73 8.51 14.00
C VAL A 77 14.60 7.75 15.00
N GLU A 78 14.02 7.32 16.12
CA GLU A 78 14.70 6.45 17.08
C GLU A 78 14.66 4.99 16.60
N LEU A 79 15.68 4.59 15.84
CA LEU A 79 15.76 3.27 15.21
C LEU A 79 15.57 2.08 16.18
N TRP A 80 16.00 2.23 17.45
CA TRP A 80 15.84 1.20 18.47
C TRP A 80 14.37 0.85 18.75
N LYS A 81 13.44 1.80 18.61
CA LYS A 81 12.00 1.54 18.72
C LYS A 81 11.50 0.57 17.63
N GLY A 82 12.24 0.41 16.54
CA GLY A 82 11.96 -0.60 15.51
C GLY A 82 12.01 -2.05 16.03
N ILE A 83 12.64 -2.31 17.18
CA ILE A 83 12.68 -3.64 17.80
C ILE A 83 11.30 -4.17 18.14
N PHE A 84 10.34 -3.29 18.43
CA PHE A 84 8.95 -3.69 18.68
C PHE A 84 8.26 -4.32 17.44
N LEU A 85 8.83 -4.14 16.24
CA LEU A 85 8.33 -4.77 15.02
C LEU A 85 8.93 -6.17 14.77
N LEU A 86 9.99 -6.57 15.49
CA LEU A 86 10.63 -7.88 15.31
C LEU A 86 9.70 -9.07 15.57
N PRO A 87 8.81 -9.07 16.59
CA PRO A 87 7.84 -10.15 16.78
C PRO A 87 6.87 -10.27 15.60
N LEU A 88 6.43 -9.12 15.07
CA LEU A 88 5.54 -9.09 13.91
C LEU A 88 6.25 -9.60 12.65
N LEU A 89 7.50 -9.19 12.41
CA LEU A 89 8.33 -9.70 11.32
C LEU A 89 8.53 -11.23 11.46
N ALA A 90 8.84 -11.71 12.66
CA ALA A 90 9.00 -13.14 12.92
C ALA A 90 7.71 -13.93 12.67
N LEU A 91 6.55 -13.36 13.00
CA LEU A 91 5.25 -13.94 12.67
C LEU A 91 5.06 -14.03 11.15
N PHE A 92 5.32 -12.95 10.42
CA PHE A 92 5.21 -12.93 8.96
C PHE A 92 6.14 -13.94 8.28
N LEU A 93 7.38 -14.08 8.74
CA LEU A 93 8.34 -15.05 8.19
C LEU A 93 7.94 -16.51 8.44
N ARG A 94 7.14 -16.78 9.47
CA ARG A 94 6.60 -18.11 9.77
C ARG A 94 5.26 -18.38 9.11
N TYR A 95 4.52 -17.33 8.78
CA TYR A 95 3.19 -17.44 8.21
C TYR A 95 3.27 -17.92 6.76
N LYS A 96 2.84 -19.16 6.53
CA LYS A 96 2.72 -19.72 5.19
C LYS A 96 1.31 -19.44 4.66
N VAL A 97 1.23 -18.70 3.58
CA VAL A 97 -0.03 -18.50 2.84
C VAL A 97 -0.12 -19.60 1.79
N GLU A 98 -1.06 -20.52 1.98
CA GLU A 98 -1.43 -21.47 0.94
C GLU A 98 -2.57 -20.91 0.09
N PRO A 99 -2.47 -20.92 -1.25
CA PRO A 99 -3.55 -20.49 -2.12
C PRO A 99 -4.79 -21.36 -1.88
N ARG A 100 -5.91 -20.76 -1.45
CA ARG A 100 -7.19 -21.48 -1.33
C ARG A 100 -7.78 -21.73 -2.72
N THR A 101 -7.44 -22.87 -3.31
CA THR A 101 -7.85 -23.23 -4.68
C THR A 101 -9.36 -23.42 -4.81
N PHE A 102 -10.05 -23.85 -3.75
CA PHE A 102 -11.50 -24.08 -3.77
C PHE A 102 -12.29 -22.82 -4.17
N THR A 103 -12.07 -21.70 -3.49
CA THR A 103 -12.79 -20.45 -3.76
C THR A 103 -12.40 -19.88 -5.13
N TYR A 104 -11.13 -20.00 -5.51
CA TYR A 104 -10.68 -19.58 -6.84
C TYR A 104 -11.38 -20.35 -7.96
N ASN A 105 -11.47 -21.67 -7.85
CA ASN A 105 -12.16 -22.51 -8.83
C ASN A 105 -13.66 -22.18 -8.90
N ALA A 106 -14.30 -21.90 -7.76
CA ALA A 106 -15.69 -21.48 -7.72
C ALA A 106 -15.90 -20.17 -8.51
N TYR A 107 -15.02 -19.17 -8.35
CA TYR A 107 -15.09 -17.93 -9.13
C TYR A 107 -14.93 -18.19 -10.62
N ILE A 108 -13.90 -18.95 -11.04
CA ILE A 108 -13.65 -19.22 -12.46
C ILE A 108 -14.81 -19.98 -13.12
N SER A 109 -15.48 -20.88 -12.39
CA SER A 109 -16.62 -21.65 -12.94
C SER A 109 -17.86 -20.81 -13.23
N HIS A 110 -18.06 -19.69 -12.53
CA HIS A 110 -19.20 -18.79 -12.71
C HIS A 110 -18.81 -17.46 -13.37
N TRP A 111 -17.53 -17.30 -13.72
CA TRP A 111 -16.98 -16.08 -14.28
C TRP A 111 -17.59 -15.81 -15.65
N SER A 112 -18.24 -14.65 -15.79
CA SER A 112 -19.02 -14.30 -16.98
C SER A 112 -18.53 -13.02 -17.68
N MET A 113 -17.94 -12.10 -16.93
CA MET A 113 -17.36 -10.86 -17.44
C MET A 113 -15.94 -11.07 -17.98
N LYS A 114 -15.40 -10.08 -18.70
CA LYS A 114 -14.00 -10.13 -19.17
C LYS A 114 -12.97 -9.80 -18.08
N ASN A 115 -13.40 -9.21 -16.96
CA ASN A 115 -12.53 -8.87 -15.83
C ASN A 115 -13.01 -9.60 -14.57
N LEU A 116 -12.22 -10.56 -14.10
CA LEU A 116 -12.52 -11.36 -12.91
C LEU A 116 -12.47 -10.54 -11.63
N VAL A 117 -11.51 -9.62 -11.50
CA VAL A 117 -11.37 -8.77 -10.30
C VAL A 117 -12.60 -7.89 -10.14
N THR A 118 -13.07 -7.28 -11.23
CA THR A 118 -14.29 -6.46 -11.22
C THR A 118 -15.52 -7.29 -10.85
N GLU A 119 -15.69 -8.50 -11.40
CA GLU A 119 -16.84 -9.35 -11.07
C GLU A 119 -16.81 -9.82 -9.61
N ILE A 120 -15.61 -10.10 -9.06
CA ILE A 120 -15.46 -10.39 -7.64
C ILE A 120 -15.82 -9.18 -6.77
N LEU A 121 -15.21 -8.03 -7.02
CA LEU A 121 -15.38 -6.85 -6.15
C LEU A 121 -16.76 -6.22 -6.27
N ALA A 122 -17.32 -6.11 -7.48
CA ALA A 122 -18.63 -5.48 -7.70
C ALA A 122 -19.79 -6.48 -7.61
N GLY A 123 -19.53 -7.78 -7.71
CA GLY A 123 -20.54 -8.84 -7.62
C GLY A 123 -20.45 -9.59 -6.29
N TRP A 124 -19.71 -10.69 -6.26
CA TRP A 124 -19.73 -11.64 -5.14
C TRP A 124 -19.27 -11.06 -3.79
N ARG A 125 -18.37 -10.08 -3.81
CA ARG A 125 -17.81 -9.43 -2.61
C ARG A 125 -18.12 -7.94 -2.56
N LEU A 126 -19.24 -7.51 -3.16
CA LEU A 126 -19.70 -6.11 -3.14
C LEU A 126 -19.78 -5.52 -1.72
N TYR A 127 -20.19 -6.33 -0.74
CA TYR A 127 -20.28 -5.88 0.65
C TYR A 127 -18.91 -5.45 1.23
N ASP A 128 -17.81 -6.07 0.80
CA ASP A 128 -16.44 -5.72 1.23
C ASP A 128 -16.05 -4.36 0.64
N SER A 129 -16.29 -4.17 -0.67
CA SER A 129 -16.01 -2.91 -1.36
C SER A 129 -16.87 -1.74 -0.87
N ILE A 130 -18.14 -1.97 -0.51
CA ILE A 130 -18.98 -0.95 0.14
C ILE A 130 -18.40 -0.59 1.51
N GLY A 131 -17.97 -1.58 2.30
CA GLY A 131 -17.32 -1.36 3.59
C GLY A 131 -16.05 -0.51 3.47
N GLU A 132 -15.17 -0.85 2.53
CA GLU A 132 -13.95 -0.07 2.23
C GLU A 132 -14.30 1.38 1.84
N ALA A 133 -15.30 1.58 0.97
CA ALA A 133 -15.75 2.91 0.58
C ALA A 133 -16.28 3.74 1.76
N MET A 134 -17.05 3.13 2.67
CA MET A 134 -17.54 3.80 3.87
C MET A 134 -16.42 4.22 4.82
N ILE A 135 -15.39 3.38 4.97
CA ILE A 135 -14.20 3.70 5.79
C ILE A 135 -13.44 4.89 5.19
N LEU A 136 -13.19 4.87 3.88
CA LEU A 136 -12.51 5.97 3.18
C LEU A 136 -13.30 7.28 3.27
N PHE A 137 -14.62 7.21 3.06
CA PHE A 137 -15.50 8.37 3.20
C PHE A 137 -15.46 8.95 4.62
N SER A 138 -15.51 8.09 5.64
CA SER A 138 -15.43 8.51 7.05
C SER A 138 -14.08 9.14 7.38
N ALA A 139 -12.98 8.58 6.88
CA ALA A 139 -11.63 9.13 7.05
C ALA A 139 -11.49 10.51 6.38
N ALA A 140 -12.00 10.66 5.15
CA ALA A 140 -11.99 11.92 4.43
C ALA A 140 -12.83 13.00 5.13
N LEU A 141 -14.03 12.65 5.62
CA LEU A 141 -14.86 13.56 6.42
C LEU A 141 -14.14 13.97 7.71
N GLY A 142 -13.60 13.01 8.45
CA GLY A 142 -12.86 13.28 9.69
C GLY A 142 -11.68 14.24 9.46
N PHE A 143 -10.89 13.98 8.42
CA PHE A 143 -9.79 14.86 8.02
C PHE A 143 -10.26 16.27 7.65
N SER A 144 -11.37 16.39 6.90
CA SER A 144 -11.94 17.68 6.51
C SER A 144 -12.44 18.50 7.71
N LEU A 145 -13.01 17.85 8.72
CA LEU A 145 -13.49 18.49 9.94
C LEU A 145 -12.33 19.00 10.81
N ILE A 146 -11.22 18.26 10.87
CA ILE A 146 -9.99 18.69 11.56
C ILE A 146 -9.42 19.93 10.87
N LEU A 147 -9.21 19.89 9.56
CA LEU A 147 -8.68 21.04 8.81
C LEU A 147 -9.54 22.31 8.91
N ARG A 148 -10.86 22.17 9.10
CA ARG A 148 -11.76 23.31 9.31
C ARG A 148 -11.58 23.96 10.69
N ARG A 149 -11.22 23.18 11.72
CA ARG A 149 -11.11 23.65 13.10
C ARG A 149 -9.94 24.60 13.30
N ASP A 150 -8.85 24.41 12.57
CA ASP A 150 -7.63 25.23 12.67
C ASP A 150 -7.69 26.55 11.88
N ARG A 151 -8.81 26.84 11.20
CA ARG A 151 -9.05 28.10 10.46
C ARG A 151 -9.86 29.15 11.25
N LYS A 152 -9.97 29.01 12.57
CA LYS A 152 -10.51 30.04 13.49
C LYS A 152 -9.39 30.59 14.35
#